data_AF-A0A662U8W1-F1
#
_entry.id   AF-A0A662U8W1-F1
#
_cell.length_a   1.000
_cell.length_b   1.000
_cell.length_c   1.000
_cell.angle_alpha   90.00
_cell.angle_beta   90.00
_cell.angle_gamma   90.00
#
_symmetry.space_group_name_H-M   'P 1'
#
loop_
_entity.id
_entity.type
_entity.pdbx_description
1 polymer ?
#
loop_
_entity_poly.entity_id
_entity_poly.type
_entity_poly.pdbx_seq_one_letter_code
_entity_poly.pdbx_strand_id
1 'polypeptide(L)'
;MKSRVISSLKAFGFYVFTKEEYPHVSRLLRKLSLWNLFKIRPLGSSRSYFILEPDVAAYFTECRNVCIKEGVVDVKCYLKCKERKVSELMSEIFKKLEGGTVEGT
;
A
#
# COMPACT_ATOMS: atom_id res chain seq x y z
N MET A 1 -12.34 1.76 12.28
CA MET A 1 -11.72 2.06 10.97
C MET A 1 -10.28 1.56 10.89
N LYS A 2 -9.36 2.11 11.69
CA LYS A 2 -7.94 1.70 11.73
C LYS A 2 -7.72 0.18 11.82
N SER A 3 -8.41 -0.48 12.76
CA SER A 3 -8.37 -1.95 12.90
C SER A 3 -8.86 -2.70 11.65
N ARG A 4 -9.97 -2.25 11.03
CA ARG A 4 -10.50 -2.82 9.77
C ARG A 4 -9.47 -2.72 8.63
N VAL A 5 -8.81 -1.56 8.49
CA VAL A 5 -7.75 -1.36 7.50
C VAL A 5 -6.60 -2.34 7.74
N ILE A 6 -6.10 -2.43 8.98
CA ILE A 6 -5.00 -3.34 9.34
C ILE A 6 -5.38 -4.80 9.03
N SER A 7 -6.55 -5.25 9.49
CA SER A 7 -6.99 -6.64 9.29
C SER A 7 -7.13 -6.99 7.81
N SER A 8 -7.73 -6.11 7.00
CA SER A 8 -7.85 -6.35 5.56
C SER A 8 -6.50 -6.33 4.83
N LEU A 9 -5.60 -5.43 5.20
CA LEU A 9 -4.24 -5.40 4.63
C LEU A 9 -3.45 -6.67 4.98
N LYS A 10 -3.57 -7.18 6.21
CA LYS A 10 -2.92 -8.45 6.61
C LYS A 10 -3.50 -9.66 5.88
N ALA A 11 -4.81 -9.69 5.65
CA ALA A 11 -5.49 -10.82 5.01
C ALA A 11 -5.35 -10.81 3.49
N PHE A 12 -5.42 -9.63 2.86
CA PHE A 12 -5.61 -9.51 1.41
C PHE A 12 -4.61 -8.60 0.70
N GLY A 13 -3.82 -7.80 1.45
CA GLY A 13 -2.93 -6.79 0.87
C GLY A 13 -3.64 -5.53 0.38
N PHE A 14 -4.96 -5.42 0.55
CA PHE A 14 -5.76 -4.24 0.21
C PHE A 14 -6.94 -4.06 1.18
N TYR A 15 -7.58 -2.90 1.14
CA TYR A 15 -8.80 -2.60 1.89
C TYR A 15 -9.87 -1.99 0.98
N VAL A 16 -11.08 -2.53 1.02
CA VAL A 16 -12.23 -2.01 0.28
C VAL A 16 -13.12 -1.21 1.23
N PHE A 17 -13.55 -0.03 0.79
CA PHE A 17 -14.39 0.87 1.56
C PHE A 17 -15.38 1.62 0.68
N THR A 18 -16.45 2.13 1.28
CA THR A 18 -17.49 2.85 0.54
C THR A 18 -17.14 4.32 0.30
N LYS A 19 -17.92 4.98 -0.56
CA LYS A 19 -17.82 6.43 -0.77
C LYS A 19 -18.00 7.23 0.52
N GLU A 20 -18.89 6.80 1.41
CA GLU A 20 -19.16 7.43 2.70
C GLU A 20 -17.96 7.29 3.65
N GLU A 21 -17.22 6.18 3.57
CA GLU A 21 -16.01 5.94 4.35
C GLU A 21 -14.78 6.74 3.84
N TYR A 22 -14.83 7.24 2.60
CA TYR A 22 -13.70 7.89 1.93
C TYR A 22 -13.07 9.04 2.72
N PRO A 23 -13.83 9.99 3.30
CA PRO A 23 -13.24 11.08 4.09
C PRO A 23 -12.49 10.56 5.32
N HIS A 24 -12.99 9.49 5.94
CA HIS A 24 -12.37 8.88 7.12
C HIS A 24 -11.06 8.16 6.77
N VAL A 25 -11.06 7.39 5.68
CA VAL A 25 -9.85 6.73 5.17
C VAL A 25 -8.81 7.77 4.77
N SER A 26 -9.20 8.79 4.00
CA SER A 26 -8.30 9.86 3.57
C SER A 26 -7.68 10.61 4.76
N ARG A 27 -8.47 10.91 5.79
CA ARG A 27 -7.98 11.56 7.01
C ARG A 27 -7.01 10.67 7.78
N LEU A 28 -7.30 9.37 7.90
CA LEU A 28 -6.40 8.41 8.54
C LEU A 28 -5.05 8.36 7.84
N LEU A 29 -5.03 8.27 6.51
CA LEU A 29 -3.79 8.21 5.73
C LEU A 29 -2.96 9.49 5.88
N ARG A 30 -3.60 10.66 5.87
CA ARG A 30 -2.91 11.94 6.08
C ARG A 30 -2.34 12.04 7.50
N LYS A 31 -3.15 11.70 8.53
CA LYS A 31 -2.73 11.74 9.94
C LYS A 31 -1.48 10.88 10.20
N LEU A 32 -1.37 9.75 9.50
CA LEU A 32 -0.28 8.79 9.69
C LEU A 32 0.85 8.95 8.65
N SER A 33 0.82 9.97 7.80
CA SER A 33 1.79 10.16 6.71
C SER A 33 1.95 8.89 5.85
N LEU A 34 0.81 8.31 5.48
CA LEU A 34 0.66 7.12 4.66
C LEU A 34 0.11 7.42 3.26
N TRP A 35 -0.33 8.66 3.00
CA TRP A 35 -1.00 9.04 1.75
C TRP A 35 -0.15 8.80 0.50
N ASN A 36 1.17 8.84 0.62
CA ASN A 36 2.14 8.61 -0.44
C ASN A 36 2.56 7.13 -0.58
N LEU A 37 2.17 6.27 0.36
CA LEU A 37 2.47 4.83 0.34
C LEU A 37 1.32 4.00 -0.23
N PHE A 38 0.18 4.63 -0.47
CA PHE A 38 -1.04 3.99 -0.92
C PHE A 38 -1.59 4.64 -2.17
N LYS A 39 -2.26 3.82 -2.98
CA LYS A 39 -3.17 4.24 -4.04
C LYS A 39 -4.60 4.00 -3.60
N ILE A 40 -5.46 4.98 -3.89
CA ILE A 40 -6.91 4.84 -3.79
C ILE A 40 -7.49 4.85 -5.20
N ARG A 41 -8.23 3.80 -5.56
CA ARG A 41 -8.89 3.70 -6.88
C ARG A 41 -10.38 3.40 -6.70
N PRO A 42 -11.26 3.97 -7.52
CA PRO A 42 -12.66 3.56 -7.54
C PRO A 42 -12.79 2.12 -8.06
N LEU A 43 -13.70 1.36 -7.47
CA LEU A 43 -14.13 0.05 -7.98
C LEU A 43 -15.40 0.25 -8.81
N GLY A 44 -15.26 0.05 -10.12
CA GLY A 44 -16.34 0.22 -11.08
C GLY A 44 -16.65 1.69 -11.43
N SER A 45 -17.62 1.87 -12.34
CA SER A 45 -18.00 3.18 -12.87
C SER A 45 -18.83 4.02 -11.90
N SER A 46 -19.60 3.38 -11.00
CA SER A 46 -20.48 4.07 -10.06
C SER A 46 -19.75 4.82 -8.94
N ARG A 47 -18.45 4.52 -8.72
CA ARG A 47 -17.63 5.06 -7.62
C ARG A 47 -18.28 4.90 -6.24
N SER A 48 -19.09 3.86 -6.06
CA SER A 48 -19.72 3.52 -4.78
C SER A 48 -18.73 2.88 -3.81
N TYR A 49 -17.70 2.22 -4.34
CA TYR A 49 -16.65 1.56 -3.60
C TYR A 49 -15.28 2.00 -4.08
N PHE A 50 -14.30 1.89 -3.19
CA PHE A 50 -12.91 2.23 -3.42
C PHE A 50 -12.01 1.13 -2.88
N ILE A 51 -10.89 0.92 -3.55
CA ILE A 51 -9.81 0.05 -3.09
C ILE A 51 -8.64 0.93 -2.63
N LEU A 52 -8.13 0.63 -1.44
CA LEU A 52 -6.88 1.14 -0.88
C LEU A 52 -5.84 0.02 -1.00
N GLU A 53 -4.78 0.24 -1.77
CA GLU A 53 -3.71 -0.74 -1.99
C GLU A 53 -2.33 -0.06 -1.91
N PRO A 54 -1.27 -0.76 -1.48
CA PRO A 54 0.07 -0.21 -1.44
C PRO A 54 0.53 0.26 -2.83
N ASP A 55 1.13 1.45 -2.90
CA ASP A 55 1.68 1.96 -4.16
C ASP A 55 3.06 1.35 -4.44
N VAL A 56 3.06 0.30 -5.27
CA VAL A 56 4.28 -0.47 -5.58
C VAL A 56 4.86 -0.19 -6.97
N ALA A 57 4.24 0.72 -7.74
CA ALA A 57 4.58 0.89 -9.15
C ALA A 57 6.03 1.37 -9.36
N ALA A 58 6.46 2.34 -8.55
CA ALA A 58 7.83 2.85 -8.60
C ALA A 58 8.86 1.76 -8.28
N TYR A 59 8.59 0.92 -7.27
CA TYR A 59 9.49 -0.18 -6.91
C TYR A 59 9.60 -1.24 -8.00
N PHE A 60 8.52 -1.50 -8.75
CA PHE A 60 8.58 -2.47 -9.84
C PHE A 60 9.44 -1.94 -10.99
N THR A 61 9.37 -0.65 -11.30
CA THR A 61 10.28 0.00 -12.26
C THR A 61 11.74 -0.07 -11.78
N GLU A 62 12.00 0.26 -10.52
CA GLU A 62 13.33 0.16 -9.91
C GLU A 62 13.89 -1.27 -10.01
N CYS A 63 13.10 -2.27 -9.60
CA CYS A 63 13.48 -3.67 -9.65
C CYS A 63 13.74 -4.16 -11.07
N ARG A 64 12.98 -3.67 -12.06
CA ARG A 64 13.24 -3.99 -13.46
C ARG A 64 14.61 -3.46 -13.87
N ASN A 65 14.90 -2.20 -13.57
CA ASN A 65 16.15 -1.54 -13.95
C ASN A 65 17.39 -2.22 -13.32
N VAL A 66 17.31 -2.56 -12.03
CA VAL A 66 18.41 -3.21 -11.30
C VAL A 66 18.66 -4.65 -11.78
N CYS A 67 17.63 -5.32 -12.32
CA CYS A 67 17.72 -6.71 -12.77
C CYS A 67 17.89 -6.87 -14.28
N ILE A 68 18.09 -5.79 -15.04
CA ILE A 68 18.48 -5.88 -16.45
C ILE A 68 19.95 -6.29 -16.53
N LYS A 69 20.21 -7.37 -17.26
CA LYS A 69 21.53 -7.83 -17.67
C LYS A 69 21.52 -7.99 -19.18
N GLU A 70 22.44 -7.33 -19.88
CA GLU A 70 22.55 -7.40 -21.35
C GLU A 70 21.23 -7.11 -22.09
N GLY A 71 20.42 -6.18 -21.56
CA GLY A 71 19.12 -5.81 -22.14
C GLY A 71 17.96 -6.76 -21.83
N VAL A 72 18.21 -7.86 -21.11
CA VAL A 72 17.19 -8.84 -20.68
C VAL A 72 16.98 -8.76 -19.17
N VAL A 73 15.73 -8.85 -18.73
CA VAL A 73 15.41 -8.87 -17.29
C VAL A 73 15.65 -10.26 -16.72
N ASP A 74 16.57 -10.37 -15.76
CA ASP A 74 16.74 -11.57 -14.93
C ASP A 74 15.50 -11.77 -14.06
N VAL A 75 14.64 -12.71 -14.45
CA VAL A 75 13.34 -12.96 -13.80
C VAL A 75 13.51 -13.32 -12.32
N LYS A 76 14.54 -14.10 -11.97
CA LYS A 76 14.78 -14.52 -10.59
C LYS A 76 15.20 -13.34 -9.72
N CYS A 77 16.07 -12.48 -10.24
CA CYS A 77 16.42 -11.21 -9.60
C CYS A 77 15.18 -10.34 -9.41
N TYR A 78 14.38 -10.16 -10.47
CA TYR A 78 13.23 -9.27 -10.50
C TYR A 78 12.16 -9.67 -9.47
N LEU A 79 11.82 -10.96 -9.41
CA LEU A 79 10.83 -11.47 -8.46
C LEU A 79 11.31 -11.29 -7.01
N LYS A 80 12.55 -11.64 -6.70
CA LYS A 80 13.13 -11.44 -5.36
C LYS A 80 13.15 -9.96 -4.96
N CYS A 81 13.49 -9.06 -5.90
CA CYS A 81 13.48 -7.64 -5.64
C CYS A 81 12.06 -7.13 -5.32
N LYS A 82 11.06 -7.55 -6.11
CA LYS A 82 9.65 -7.18 -5.88
C LYS A 82 9.18 -7.64 -4.51
N GLU A 83 9.38 -8.91 -4.17
CA GLU A 83 8.97 -9.48 -2.88
C GLU A 83 9.57 -8.71 -1.71
N ARG A 84 10.88 -8.44 -1.76
CA ARG A 84 11.57 -7.66 -0.73
C ARG A 84 10.98 -6.25 -0.60
N LYS A 85 10.86 -5.50 -1.70
CA LYS A 85 10.34 -4.11 -1.69
C LYS A 85 8.90 -4.04 -1.20
N VAL A 86 8.06 -5.00 -1.58
CA VAL A 86 6.68 -5.09 -1.08
C VAL A 86 6.66 -5.40 0.41
N SER A 87 7.51 -6.31 0.89
CA SER A 87 7.63 -6.64 2.32
C SER A 87 8.09 -5.43 3.14
N GLU A 88 9.11 -4.70 2.67
CA GLU A 88 9.62 -3.47 3.28
C GLU A 88 8.52 -2.39 3.36
N LEU A 89 7.81 -2.14 2.25
CA LEU A 89 6.70 -1.19 2.20
C LEU A 89 5.59 -1.56 3.18
N MET A 90 5.19 -2.84 3.18
CA MET A 90 4.13 -3.32 4.08
C MET A 90 4.56 -3.22 5.55
N SER A 91 5.83 -3.49 5.86
CA SER A 91 6.38 -3.30 7.20
C SER A 91 6.30 -1.84 7.65
N GLU A 92 6.67 -0.88 6.79
CA GLU A 92 6.54 0.55 7.09
C GLU A 92 5.07 0.96 7.31
N ILE A 93 4.18 0.49 6.44
CA ILE A 93 2.74 0.71 6.55
C ILE A 93 2.22 0.20 7.90
N PHE A 94 2.54 -1.04 8.27
CA PHE A 94 2.08 -1.61 9.54
C PHE A 94 2.71 -0.90 10.74
N LYS A 95 3.98 -0.50 10.67
CA LYS A 95 4.61 0.27 11.75
C LYS A 95 3.88 1.59 12.00
N LYS A 96 3.49 2.32 10.95
CA LYS A 96 2.73 3.58 11.07
C LYS A 96 1.29 3.34 11.52
N LEU A 97 0.65 2.29 11.00
CA LEU A 97 -0.69 1.91 11.44
C LEU A 97 -0.66 1.48 12.91
N GLU A 98 0.17 0.55 13.34
CA GLU A 98 0.18 0.06 14.73
C GLU A 98 0.80 1.06 15.72
N GLY A 99 1.84 1.79 15.31
CA GLY A 99 2.59 2.74 16.14
C GLY A 99 1.95 4.11 16.34
N GLY A 100 0.90 4.48 15.58
CA GLY A 100 0.14 5.73 15.79
C GLY A 100 -0.76 5.71 17.03
N THR A 101 -0.24 5.22 18.16
CA THR A 101 -0.93 5.01 19.45
C THR A 101 -0.16 5.66 20.60
N VAL A 102 0.58 6.75 20.33
CA VAL A 102 1.22 7.59 21.36
C VAL A 102 0.93 9.06 21.06
N GLU A 103 0.73 9.82 22.15
CA GLU A 103 0.39 11.25 22.28
C GLU A 103 -1.10 11.59 22.33
N GLY A 104 -1.62 11.48 23.55
CA GLY A 104 -2.95 11.89 23.99
C GLY A 104 -3.11 11.71 25.50
N THR A 105 -2.16 12.25 26.27
CA THR A 105 -2.27 12.55 27.71
C THR A 105 -1.58 13.87 27.96
#